data_AF-A0A150RBU2-F1
#
_entry.id   AF-A0A150RBU2-F1
#
_cell.length_a   1.000
_cell.length_b   1.000
_cell.length_c   1.000
_cell.angle_alpha   90.00
_cell.angle_beta   90.00
_cell.angle_gamma   90.00
#
_symmetry.space_group_name_H-M   'P 1'
#
loop_
_entity.id
_entity.type
_entity.pdbx_description
1 polymer ?
#
loop_
_entity_poly.entity_id
_entity_poly.type
_entity_poly.pdbx_seq_one_letter_code
_entity_poly.pdbx_strand_id
1 'polypeptide(L)'
;MRAVFHAGGAMHEAPIAAMRVEELADAIAAKARGAQHLHDVFAQRPLDAFVLFSSGAGVWGGGRQGAYAAANAFLDALAEARRADGLAATSIAWGAWAGGGMLATDAERRLKHRGVAPMDPELAVAALAHALDHAETCLAVADVDWARFAPSFASARPRPLLDELAEARSALDALRELPDDARTAAGPEPASTLRATLAALPEGERHRHLLALVRTETAAVLGHADASRVEPNRGFFDLGLDSLMSVELRRRVQRATGIKLPATLAFDHPTPSALASKVLAAIVLHDATPSASPAAELARLEGTLSAIYADEALRDDLTARLRAFLDRRAVRTERPDDSAFAEKLGSASADELIRLIDQKLGDRIDVDRY
;
A
#
# COMPACT_ATOMS: atom_id res chain seq x y z
N MET A 1 -30.71 -10.89 38.50
CA MET A 1 -29.59 -10.75 37.55
C MET A 1 -28.49 -10.00 38.25
N ARG A 2 -27.30 -10.60 38.38
CA ARG A 2 -26.13 -10.01 39.09
C ARG A 2 -24.98 -9.61 38.15
N ALA A 3 -24.97 -10.15 36.93
CA ALA A 3 -24.00 -9.84 35.90
C ALA A 3 -24.71 -9.64 34.54
N VAL A 4 -24.21 -8.71 33.74
CA VAL A 4 -24.64 -8.42 32.37
C VAL A 4 -23.46 -8.64 31.43
N PHE A 5 -23.66 -9.36 30.33
CA PHE A 5 -22.68 -9.50 29.24
C PHE A 5 -23.34 -9.06 27.93
N HIS A 6 -22.90 -7.92 27.39
CA HIS A 6 -23.41 -7.40 26.13
C HIS A 6 -22.52 -7.83 24.97
N ALA A 7 -22.95 -8.90 24.30
CA ALA A 7 -22.32 -9.44 23.09
C ALA A 7 -23.14 -9.15 21.81
N GLY A 8 -24.17 -8.31 21.90
CA GLY A 8 -25.00 -7.93 20.76
C GLY A 8 -24.25 -7.04 19.78
N GLY A 9 -24.32 -7.35 18.49
CA GLY A 9 -23.76 -6.51 17.45
C GLY A 9 -24.06 -7.00 16.04
N ALA A 10 -23.96 -6.07 15.10
CA ALA A 10 -24.02 -6.33 13.66
C ALA A 10 -22.80 -5.68 13.01
N MET A 11 -22.24 -6.33 12.00
CA MET A 11 -21.08 -5.83 11.26
C MET A 11 -21.47 -5.58 9.80
N HIS A 12 -21.29 -4.33 9.36
CA HIS A 12 -21.43 -3.91 7.97
C HIS A 12 -20.09 -3.37 7.47
N GLU A 13 -19.62 -3.83 6.31
CA GLU A 13 -18.33 -3.43 5.74
C GLU A 13 -18.50 -2.51 4.52
N ALA A 14 -18.41 -1.19 4.74
CA ALA A 14 -18.48 -0.18 3.70
C ALA A 14 -17.36 0.87 3.86
N PRO A 15 -16.75 1.34 2.75
CA PRO A 15 -15.94 2.56 2.79
C PRO A 15 -16.77 3.72 3.36
N ILE A 16 -16.16 4.60 4.16
CA ILE A 16 -16.88 5.73 4.78
C ILE A 16 -17.60 6.58 3.71
N ALA A 17 -16.96 6.82 2.57
CA ALA A 17 -17.53 7.61 1.47
C ALA A 17 -18.77 6.97 0.82
N ALA A 18 -18.97 5.66 0.97
CA ALA A 18 -20.09 4.92 0.40
C ALA A 18 -21.06 4.39 1.48
N MET A 19 -20.81 4.72 2.75
CA MET A 19 -21.60 4.24 3.88
C MET A 19 -22.93 4.96 3.92
N ARG A 20 -24.02 4.19 3.98
CA ARG A 20 -25.37 4.75 4.09
C ARG A 20 -25.71 5.04 5.55
N VAL A 21 -26.60 6.00 5.76
CA VAL A 21 -27.05 6.38 7.11
C VAL A 21 -27.75 5.21 7.81
N GLU A 22 -28.46 4.37 7.06
CA GLU A 22 -29.15 3.20 7.60
C GLU A 22 -28.16 2.15 8.13
N GLU A 23 -27.04 1.93 7.42
CA GLU A 23 -25.99 0.99 7.83
C GLU A 23 -25.28 1.44 9.11
N LEU A 24 -25.09 2.76 9.25
CA LEU A 24 -24.61 3.36 10.50
C LEU A 24 -25.63 3.19 11.62
N ALA A 25 -26.90 3.49 11.36
CA ALA A 25 -27.98 3.38 12.34
C ALA A 25 -28.12 1.94 12.85
N ASP A 26 -28.02 0.94 11.98
CA ASP A 26 -28.11 -0.48 12.33
C ASP A 26 -26.95 -0.92 13.23
N ALA A 27 -25.71 -0.52 12.89
CA ALA A 27 -24.53 -0.83 13.71
C ALA A 27 -24.62 -0.20 15.11
N ILE A 28 -25.10 1.04 15.19
CA ILE A 28 -25.31 1.76 16.45
C ILE A 28 -26.47 1.15 17.25
N ALA A 29 -27.58 0.80 16.61
CA ALA A 29 -28.76 0.26 17.26
C ALA A 29 -28.46 -1.08 17.96
N ALA A 30 -27.80 -2.00 17.26
CA ALA A 30 -27.50 -3.33 17.81
C ALA A 30 -26.54 -3.29 18.99
N LYS A 31 -25.61 -2.33 19.00
CA LYS A 31 -24.44 -2.33 19.88
C LYS A 31 -24.47 -1.19 20.90
N ALA A 32 -24.40 0.05 20.44
CA ALA A 32 -24.37 1.23 21.31
C ALA A 32 -25.71 1.46 22.02
N ARG A 33 -26.82 1.48 21.29
CA ARG A 33 -28.15 1.68 21.89
C ARG A 33 -28.55 0.54 22.82
N GLY A 34 -28.22 -0.70 22.44
CA GLY A 34 -28.39 -1.87 23.31
C GLY A 34 -27.65 -1.72 24.64
N ALA A 35 -26.38 -1.30 24.60
CA ALA A 35 -25.58 -1.06 25.80
C ALA A 35 -26.13 0.10 26.65
N GLN A 36 -26.58 1.19 26.02
CA GLN A 36 -27.22 2.30 26.74
C GLN A 36 -28.48 1.85 27.47
N HIS A 37 -29.37 1.09 26.82
CA HIS A 37 -30.55 0.56 27.49
C HIS A 37 -30.20 -0.34 28.68
N LEU A 38 -29.17 -1.19 28.54
CA LEU A 38 -28.68 -2.01 29.65
C LEU A 38 -28.12 -1.13 30.78
N HIS A 39 -27.40 -0.07 30.46
CA HIS A 39 -26.93 0.91 31.44
C HIS A 39 -28.12 1.52 32.19
N ASP A 40 -29.12 2.05 31.49
CA ASP A 40 -30.27 2.75 32.08
C ASP A 40 -31.07 1.82 33.03
N VAL A 41 -31.31 0.58 32.61
CA VAL A 41 -32.05 -0.42 33.39
C VAL A 41 -31.31 -0.82 34.68
N PHE A 42 -29.98 -0.87 34.63
CA PHE A 42 -29.15 -1.32 35.75
C PHE A 42 -28.39 -0.18 36.45
N ALA A 43 -28.68 1.09 36.14
CA ALA A 43 -28.00 2.23 36.76
C ALA A 43 -28.22 2.32 38.27
N GLN A 44 -29.38 1.88 38.74
CA GLN A 44 -29.79 1.93 40.15
C GLN A 44 -29.66 0.57 40.87
N ARG A 45 -28.97 -0.40 40.26
CA ARG A 45 -28.81 -1.74 40.81
C ARG A 45 -27.33 -2.12 40.87
N PRO A 46 -26.80 -2.52 42.04
CA PRO A 46 -25.43 -3.02 42.10
C PRO A 46 -25.34 -4.32 41.30
N LEU A 47 -24.43 -4.34 40.32
CA LEU A 47 -24.05 -5.53 39.56
C LEU A 47 -22.65 -5.94 39.99
N ASP A 48 -22.41 -7.26 40.04
CA ASP A 48 -21.07 -7.81 40.22
C ASP A 48 -20.24 -7.62 38.94
N ALA A 49 -20.89 -7.62 37.75
CA ALA A 49 -20.22 -7.40 36.47
C ALA A 49 -21.15 -6.75 35.43
N PHE A 50 -20.59 -5.86 34.61
CA PHE A 50 -21.23 -5.29 33.43
C PHE A 50 -20.21 -5.28 32.30
N VAL A 51 -20.25 -6.31 31.46
CA VAL A 51 -19.22 -6.57 30.46
C VAL A 51 -19.70 -6.19 29.08
N LEU A 52 -18.90 -5.41 28.36
CA LEU A 52 -19.15 -4.97 27.00
C LEU A 52 -18.14 -5.64 26.07
N PHE A 53 -18.63 -6.40 25.09
CA PHE A 53 -17.79 -7.01 24.08
C PHE A 53 -17.53 -5.99 22.98
N SER A 54 -16.49 -5.17 23.14
CA SER A 54 -15.99 -4.22 22.13
C SER A 54 -15.11 -4.94 21.09
N SER A 55 -14.42 -4.18 20.24
CA SER A 55 -13.54 -4.70 19.20
C SER A 55 -12.36 -3.76 19.00
N GLY A 56 -11.21 -4.33 18.65
CA GLY A 56 -10.03 -3.56 18.24
C GLY A 56 -10.28 -2.55 17.12
N ALA A 57 -11.32 -2.77 16.29
CA ALA A 57 -11.77 -1.78 15.30
C ALA A 57 -12.19 -0.44 15.93
N GLY A 58 -12.70 -0.42 17.16
CA GLY A 58 -13.00 0.81 17.91
C GLY A 58 -11.77 1.52 18.48
N VAL A 59 -10.64 0.81 18.61
CA VAL A 59 -9.41 1.31 19.22
C VAL A 59 -8.43 1.83 18.15
N TRP A 60 -8.01 0.96 17.21
CA TRP A 60 -7.05 1.33 16.16
C TRP A 60 -7.71 1.51 14.78
N GLY A 61 -8.94 1.04 14.59
CA GLY A 61 -9.65 1.15 13.32
C GLY A 61 -9.41 -0.01 12.36
N GLY A 62 -10.30 -0.14 11.38
CA GLY A 62 -10.17 -1.10 10.30
C GLY A 62 -10.72 -0.56 9.00
N GLY A 63 -10.11 -0.95 7.88
CA GLY A 63 -10.59 -0.57 6.56
C GLY A 63 -12.04 -1.02 6.37
N ARG A 64 -12.91 -0.10 5.96
CA ARG A 64 -14.35 -0.32 5.71
C ARG A 64 -15.20 -0.62 6.96
N GLN A 65 -14.66 -0.40 8.16
CA GLN A 65 -15.35 -0.72 9.42
C GLN A 65 -15.82 0.54 10.18
N GLY A 66 -16.10 1.66 9.49
CA GLY A 66 -16.37 2.96 10.15
C GLY A 66 -17.53 2.94 11.15
N ALA A 67 -18.71 2.44 10.74
CA ALA A 67 -19.88 2.33 11.62
C ALA A 67 -19.64 1.36 12.78
N TYR A 68 -19.01 0.22 12.48
CA TYR A 68 -18.65 -0.77 13.49
C TYR A 68 -17.67 -0.20 14.51
N ALA A 69 -16.62 0.50 14.07
CA ALA A 69 -15.65 1.17 14.92
C ALA A 69 -16.32 2.20 15.84
N ALA A 70 -17.19 3.06 15.31
CA ALA A 70 -17.92 4.05 16.10
C ALA A 70 -18.79 3.40 17.19
N ALA A 71 -19.50 2.32 16.85
CA ALA A 71 -20.34 1.61 17.80
C ALA A 71 -19.53 0.91 18.91
N ASN A 72 -18.32 0.43 18.61
CA ASN A 72 -17.41 -0.16 19.59
C ASN A 72 -16.76 0.90 20.50
N ALA A 73 -16.29 2.01 19.93
CA ALA A 73 -15.72 3.12 20.69
C ALA A 73 -16.75 3.72 21.68
N PHE A 74 -18.04 3.72 21.34
CA PHE A 74 -19.10 4.08 22.26
C PHE A 74 -19.16 3.15 23.49
N LEU A 75 -18.94 1.85 23.32
CA LEU A 75 -18.93 0.90 24.45
C LEU A 75 -17.79 1.20 25.42
N ASP A 76 -16.61 1.50 24.88
CA ASP A 76 -15.44 1.83 25.67
C ASP A 76 -15.70 3.11 26.49
N ALA A 77 -16.25 4.14 25.85
CA ALA A 77 -16.67 5.37 26.53
C ALA A 77 -17.77 5.15 27.59
N LEU A 78 -18.73 4.27 27.33
CA LEU A 78 -19.78 3.93 28.28
C LEU A 78 -19.22 3.20 29.51
N ALA A 79 -18.22 2.32 29.32
CA ALA A 79 -17.58 1.64 30.44
C ALA A 79 -16.83 2.63 31.35
N GLU A 80 -16.08 3.57 30.76
CA GLU A 80 -15.42 4.64 31.51
C GLU A 80 -16.43 5.50 32.28
N ALA A 81 -17.50 5.94 31.62
CA ALA A 81 -18.55 6.73 32.27
C ALA A 81 -19.19 5.99 33.45
N ARG A 82 -19.51 4.69 33.29
CA ARG A 82 -20.05 3.87 34.38
C ARG A 82 -19.09 3.78 35.57
N ARG A 83 -17.79 3.60 35.31
CA ARG A 83 -16.78 3.52 36.37
C ARG A 83 -16.61 4.85 37.09
N ALA A 84 -16.68 5.97 36.37
CA ALA A 84 -16.67 7.31 36.98
C ALA A 84 -17.86 7.52 37.95
N ASP A 85 -19.00 6.90 37.66
CA ASP A 85 -20.18 6.89 38.54
C ASP A 85 -20.11 5.83 39.66
N GLY A 86 -18.98 5.13 39.81
CA GLY A 86 -18.79 4.07 40.81
C GLY A 86 -19.50 2.76 40.48
N LEU A 87 -20.01 2.60 39.25
CA LEU A 87 -20.69 1.39 38.79
C LEU A 87 -19.68 0.42 38.15
N ALA A 88 -19.91 -0.88 38.32
CA ALA A 88 -19.13 -1.89 37.61
C ALA A 88 -19.28 -1.73 36.09
N ALA A 89 -18.15 -1.79 35.37
CA ALA A 89 -18.09 -1.92 33.93
C ALA A 89 -16.71 -2.41 33.44
N THR A 90 -16.71 -3.30 32.45
CA THR A 90 -15.50 -3.76 31.76
C THR A 90 -15.79 -3.82 30.27
N SER A 91 -15.08 -3.06 29.45
CA SER A 91 -15.11 -3.13 27.99
C SER A 91 -13.85 -3.83 27.49
N ILE A 92 -14.02 -4.89 26.69
CA ILE A 92 -12.90 -5.60 26.09
C ILE A 92 -12.95 -5.43 24.58
N ALA A 93 -11.95 -4.75 24.04
CA ALA A 93 -11.73 -4.58 22.61
C ALA A 93 -11.05 -5.82 22.04
N TRP A 94 -11.85 -6.80 21.63
CA TRP A 94 -11.35 -8.08 21.14
C TRP A 94 -10.72 -7.99 19.73
N GLY A 95 -9.66 -8.78 19.52
CA GLY A 95 -9.22 -9.27 18.22
C GLY A 95 -10.14 -10.35 17.66
N ALA A 96 -9.68 -11.09 16.64
CA ALA A 96 -10.47 -12.18 16.06
C ALA A 96 -10.51 -13.39 17.02
N TRP A 97 -11.65 -14.07 17.11
CA TRP A 97 -11.81 -15.34 17.83
C TRP A 97 -11.89 -16.49 16.82
N ALA A 98 -11.27 -17.62 17.13
CA ALA A 98 -11.40 -18.85 16.35
C ALA A 98 -12.75 -19.55 16.63
N GLY A 99 -13.12 -20.52 15.79
CA GLY A 99 -14.30 -21.38 16.03
C GLY A 99 -15.64 -20.83 15.51
N GLY A 100 -15.63 -19.77 14.71
CA GLY A 100 -16.82 -19.17 14.09
C GLY A 100 -17.43 -18.00 14.89
N GLY A 101 -18.56 -17.45 14.42
CA GLY A 101 -19.27 -16.34 15.07
C GLY A 101 -19.54 -15.15 14.13
N MET A 102 -19.42 -13.91 14.65
CA MET A 102 -19.64 -12.66 13.90
C MET A 102 -18.74 -12.55 12.65
N LEU A 103 -17.59 -13.22 12.65
CA LEU A 103 -16.70 -13.32 11.51
C LEU A 103 -17.12 -14.53 10.65
N ALA A 104 -17.63 -14.25 9.44
CA ALA A 104 -17.67 -15.26 8.40
C ALA A 104 -16.24 -15.76 8.12
N THR A 105 -16.09 -17.00 7.66
CA THR A 105 -14.79 -17.62 7.33
C THR A 105 -13.89 -16.74 6.45
N ASP A 106 -14.49 -15.92 5.58
CA ASP A 106 -13.76 -15.02 4.69
C ASP A 106 -13.23 -13.78 5.40
N ALA A 107 -13.98 -13.24 6.37
CA ALA A 107 -13.55 -12.11 7.19
C ALA A 107 -12.40 -12.51 8.12
N GLU A 108 -12.48 -13.70 8.72
CA GLU A 108 -11.39 -14.28 9.53
C GLU A 108 -10.09 -14.42 8.72
N ARG A 109 -10.17 -14.96 7.48
CA ARG A 109 -9.00 -15.04 6.59
C ARG A 109 -8.42 -13.65 6.30
N ARG A 110 -9.26 -12.65 6.01
CA ARG A 110 -8.81 -11.26 5.75
C ARG A 110 -8.09 -10.66 6.96
N LEU A 111 -8.63 -10.82 8.17
CA LEU A 111 -8.00 -10.36 9.41
C LEU A 111 -6.64 -11.03 9.64
N LYS A 112 -6.57 -12.35 9.45
CA LYS A 112 -5.32 -13.11 9.55
C LYS A 112 -4.28 -12.64 8.52
N HIS A 113 -4.69 -12.36 7.29
CA HIS A 113 -3.80 -11.78 6.28
C HIS A 113 -3.30 -10.38 6.66
N ARG A 114 -4.11 -9.59 7.37
CA ARG A 114 -3.73 -8.28 7.91
C ARG A 114 -2.89 -8.36 9.20
N GLY A 115 -2.59 -9.56 9.71
CA GLY A 115 -1.77 -9.76 10.91
C GLY A 115 -2.56 -9.78 12.21
N VAL A 116 -3.89 -9.89 12.19
CA VAL A 116 -4.71 -10.14 13.39
C VAL A 116 -5.12 -11.60 13.39
N ALA A 117 -4.47 -12.41 14.21
CA ALA A 117 -4.70 -13.85 14.26
C ALA A 117 -5.97 -14.20 15.05
N PRO A 118 -6.70 -15.25 14.65
CA PRO A 118 -7.82 -15.77 15.43
C PRO A 118 -7.30 -16.42 16.72
N MET A 119 -7.80 -15.94 17.85
CA MET A 119 -7.43 -16.41 19.19
C MET A 119 -8.22 -17.66 19.59
N ASP A 120 -7.61 -18.51 20.39
CA ASP A 120 -8.28 -19.63 21.05
C ASP A 120 -9.39 -19.10 22.00
N PRO A 121 -10.66 -19.52 21.85
CA PRO A 121 -11.75 -19.11 22.73
C PRO A 121 -11.49 -19.40 24.21
N GLU A 122 -10.80 -20.48 24.55
CA GLU A 122 -10.48 -20.81 25.95
C GLU A 122 -9.54 -19.77 26.56
N LEU A 123 -8.51 -19.36 25.80
CA LEU A 123 -7.58 -18.31 26.23
C LEU A 123 -8.27 -16.94 26.31
N ALA A 124 -9.16 -16.64 25.37
CA ALA A 124 -9.89 -15.37 25.38
C ALA A 124 -10.88 -15.29 26.57
N VAL A 125 -11.55 -16.39 26.93
CA VAL A 125 -12.37 -16.46 28.14
C VAL A 125 -11.52 -16.33 29.41
N ALA A 126 -10.31 -16.92 29.44
CA ALA A 126 -9.38 -16.74 30.55
C ALA A 126 -8.94 -15.27 30.70
N ALA A 127 -8.69 -14.57 29.59
CA ALA A 127 -8.37 -13.13 29.60
C ALA A 127 -9.54 -12.29 30.12
N LEU A 128 -10.79 -12.64 29.78
CA LEU A 128 -11.99 -12.01 30.36
C LEU A 128 -12.06 -12.22 31.87
N ALA A 129 -11.84 -13.44 32.37
CA ALA A 129 -11.82 -13.71 33.80
C ALA A 129 -10.74 -12.88 34.51
N HIS A 130 -9.54 -12.81 33.94
CA HIS A 130 -8.45 -12.01 34.47
C HIS A 130 -8.80 -10.51 34.56
N ALA A 131 -9.43 -9.95 33.52
CA ALA A 131 -9.87 -8.56 33.52
C ALA A 131 -10.92 -8.27 34.60
N LEU A 132 -11.83 -9.22 34.85
CA LEU A 132 -12.83 -9.10 35.91
C LEU A 132 -12.19 -9.18 37.30
N ASP A 133 -11.25 -10.10 37.52
CA ASP A 133 -10.54 -10.27 38.79
C ASP A 133 -9.71 -9.03 39.18
N HIS A 134 -9.17 -8.32 38.18
CA HIS A 134 -8.38 -7.10 38.38
C HIS A 134 -9.22 -5.81 38.29
N ALA A 135 -10.54 -5.94 38.14
CA ALA A 135 -11.48 -4.83 38.01
C ALA A 135 -11.11 -3.83 36.89
N GLU A 136 -10.53 -4.32 35.79
CA GLU A 136 -10.16 -3.52 34.63
C GLU A 136 -11.39 -2.84 34.00
N THR A 137 -11.20 -1.61 33.50
CA THR A 137 -12.25 -0.84 32.83
C THR A 137 -12.22 -1.06 31.32
N CYS A 138 -11.12 -0.72 30.65
CA CYS A 138 -10.97 -0.83 29.20
C CYS A 138 -9.66 -1.52 28.86
N LEU A 139 -9.73 -2.60 28.10
CA LEU A 139 -8.54 -3.31 27.61
C LEU A 139 -8.74 -3.80 26.18
N ALA A 140 -7.64 -3.85 25.42
CA ALA A 140 -7.61 -4.52 24.13
C ALA A 140 -6.92 -5.88 24.27
N VAL A 141 -7.56 -6.93 23.76
CA VAL A 141 -7.03 -8.29 23.79
C VAL A 141 -7.05 -8.84 22.38
N ALA A 142 -5.88 -8.95 21.76
CA ALA A 142 -5.73 -9.42 20.39
C ALA A 142 -4.37 -10.12 20.23
N ASP A 143 -4.37 -11.20 19.44
CA ASP A 143 -3.14 -11.82 18.94
C ASP A 143 -2.75 -11.12 17.62
N VAL A 144 -1.64 -10.38 17.65
CA VAL A 144 -1.20 -9.51 16.56
C VAL A 144 0.20 -9.92 16.09
N ASP A 145 0.28 -10.36 14.83
CA ASP A 145 1.54 -10.47 14.10
C ASP A 145 1.97 -9.07 13.66
N TRP A 146 2.74 -8.39 14.50
CA TRP A 146 3.21 -7.02 14.27
C TRP A 146 4.06 -6.87 13.00
N ALA A 147 4.79 -7.92 12.60
CA ALA A 147 5.57 -7.92 11.37
C ALA A 147 4.69 -7.83 10.11
N ARG A 148 3.43 -8.28 10.19
CA ARG A 148 2.43 -8.10 9.12
C ARG A 148 1.55 -6.87 9.33
N PHE A 149 1.10 -6.66 10.56
CA PHE A 149 0.10 -5.63 10.88
C PHE A 149 0.67 -4.21 10.79
N ALA A 150 1.82 -3.94 11.44
CA ALA A 150 2.34 -2.58 11.52
C ALA A 150 2.68 -1.98 10.14
N PRO A 151 3.37 -2.69 9.23
CA PRO A 151 3.62 -2.20 7.86
C PRO A 151 2.37 -1.88 7.07
N SER A 152 1.37 -2.73 7.23
CA SER A 152 0.09 -2.69 6.53
C SER A 152 -0.71 -1.48 7.01
N PHE A 153 -0.83 -1.32 8.33
CA PHE A 153 -1.59 -0.26 8.99
C PHE A 153 -0.97 1.14 8.81
N ALA A 154 0.37 1.23 8.77
CA ALA A 154 1.11 2.48 8.58
C ALA A 154 1.38 2.84 7.10
N SER A 155 0.88 2.05 6.15
CA SER A 155 1.23 2.18 4.73
C SER A 155 0.77 3.49 4.09
N ALA A 156 -0.39 4.02 4.49
CA ALA A 156 -0.96 5.24 3.94
C ALA A 156 -0.51 6.52 4.67
N ARG A 157 -0.20 6.42 5.97
CA ARG A 157 0.22 7.55 6.82
C ARG A 157 0.91 7.05 8.07
N PRO A 158 1.79 7.87 8.71
CA PRO A 158 2.34 7.56 10.03
C PRO A 158 1.25 7.26 11.06
N ARG A 159 1.55 6.37 12.01
CA ARG A 159 0.62 5.89 13.03
C ARG A 159 1.26 6.01 14.41
N PRO A 160 1.17 7.18 15.06
CA PRO A 160 1.77 7.39 16.39
C PRO A 160 1.33 6.36 17.44
N LEU A 161 0.12 5.81 17.29
CA LEU A 161 -0.39 4.71 18.11
C LEU A 161 0.56 3.50 18.19
N LEU A 162 1.38 3.26 17.15
CA LEU A 162 2.30 2.13 17.12
C LEU A 162 3.68 2.45 17.72
N ASP A 163 3.99 3.72 17.99
CA ASP A 163 5.34 4.14 18.41
C ASP A 163 5.68 3.68 19.84
N GLU A 164 4.65 3.50 20.66
CA GLU A 164 4.76 3.02 22.05
C GLU A 164 4.80 1.48 22.16
N LEU A 165 4.52 0.77 21.07
CA LEU A 165 4.53 -0.70 21.03
C LEU A 165 5.87 -1.18 20.46
N ALA A 166 6.71 -1.78 21.31
CA ALA A 166 8.09 -2.14 20.96
C ALA A 166 8.17 -3.07 19.73
N GLU A 167 7.29 -4.06 19.66
CA GLU A 167 7.20 -5.02 18.56
C GLU A 167 6.72 -4.36 17.26
N ALA A 168 5.76 -3.43 17.34
CA ALA A 168 5.28 -2.68 16.19
C ALA A 168 6.34 -1.73 15.65
N ARG A 169 7.04 -1.02 16.55
CA ARG A 169 8.18 -0.16 16.21
C ARG A 169 9.30 -0.96 15.56
N SER A 170 9.68 -2.09 16.16
CA SER A 170 10.69 -2.99 15.58
C SER A 170 10.31 -3.47 14.18
N ALA A 171 9.04 -3.83 13.95
CA ALA A 171 8.54 -4.21 12.63
C ALA A 171 8.60 -3.06 11.60
N LEU A 172 8.34 -1.82 12.02
CA LEU A 172 8.44 -0.64 11.16
C LEU A 172 9.89 -0.24 10.90
N ASP A 173 10.77 -0.35 11.89
CA ASP A 173 12.19 -0.05 11.75
C ASP A 173 12.89 -1.09 10.88
N ALA A 174 12.55 -2.37 11.01
CA ALA A 174 13.02 -3.42 10.10
C ALA A 174 12.66 -3.13 8.62
N LEU A 175 11.60 -2.36 8.34
CA LEU A 175 11.29 -1.91 6.99
C LEU A 175 12.08 -0.67 6.54
N ARG A 176 12.51 0.17 7.48
CA ARG A 176 13.30 1.39 7.23
C ARG A 176 14.78 1.08 7.12
N GLU A 177 15.26 0.12 7.91
CA GLU A 177 16.65 -0.37 7.96
C GLU A 177 16.99 -1.30 6.80
N LEU A 178 16.00 -1.71 5.98
CA LEU A 178 16.29 -2.25 4.65
C LEU A 178 17.06 -1.18 3.86
N PRO A 179 18.36 -1.38 3.58
CA PRO A 179 19.13 -0.39 2.84
C PRO A 179 18.47 -0.15 1.48
N ASP A 180 18.44 1.11 1.01
CA ASP A 180 17.97 1.42 -0.35
C ASP A 180 18.78 0.65 -1.42
N ASP A 181 19.99 0.22 -1.04
CA ASP A 181 20.96 -0.56 -1.82
C ASP A 181 20.70 -2.08 -1.80
N ALA A 182 19.87 -2.59 -0.88
CA ALA A 182 19.43 -3.99 -0.85
C ALA A 182 18.22 -4.26 -1.78
N ARG A 183 17.80 -3.26 -2.58
CA ARG A 183 16.75 -3.39 -3.61
C ARG A 183 17.25 -4.02 -4.91
N THR A 184 18.53 -4.40 -4.98
CA THR A 184 19.16 -5.12 -6.10
C THR A 184 19.86 -6.43 -5.67
N ALA A 185 19.83 -6.81 -4.39
CA ALA A 185 20.54 -8.00 -3.91
C ALA A 185 19.71 -8.82 -2.91
N ALA A 186 18.62 -9.41 -3.39
CA ALA A 186 18.00 -10.58 -2.77
C ALA A 186 17.94 -11.70 -3.81
N GLY A 187 19.06 -12.41 -3.99
CA GLY A 187 19.17 -13.71 -4.68
C GLY A 187 18.88 -13.71 -6.20
N PRO A 188 19.80 -14.20 -7.05
CA PRO A 188 19.60 -14.35 -8.48
C PRO A 188 18.73 -15.58 -8.80
N GLU A 189 17.60 -15.80 -8.13
CA GLU A 189 16.78 -17.01 -8.35
C GLU A 189 15.38 -16.74 -8.93
N PRO A 190 14.51 -15.85 -8.40
CA PRO A 190 13.15 -15.71 -8.97
C PRO A 190 13.11 -14.81 -10.22
N ALA A 191 13.72 -13.62 -10.14
CA ALA A 191 13.66 -12.62 -11.21
C ALA A 191 14.58 -12.99 -12.39
N SER A 192 15.74 -13.59 -12.12
CA SER A 192 16.64 -14.16 -13.13
C SER A 192 16.01 -15.36 -13.84
N THR A 193 15.36 -16.26 -13.11
CA THR A 193 14.62 -17.40 -13.69
C THR A 193 13.45 -16.91 -14.54
N LEU A 194 12.72 -15.90 -14.09
CA LEU A 194 11.68 -15.28 -14.90
C LEU A 194 12.25 -14.65 -16.18
N ARG A 195 13.36 -13.91 -16.10
CA ARG A 195 14.03 -13.34 -17.28
C ARG A 195 14.50 -14.40 -18.26
N ALA A 196 15.15 -15.46 -17.77
CA ALA A 196 15.59 -16.59 -18.59
C ALA A 196 14.40 -17.29 -19.28
N THR A 197 13.30 -17.48 -18.55
CA THR A 197 12.05 -18.06 -19.07
C THR A 197 11.43 -17.16 -20.14
N LEU A 198 11.34 -15.85 -19.91
CA LEU A 198 10.80 -14.90 -20.88
C LEU A 198 11.69 -14.78 -22.12
N ALA A 199 13.02 -14.84 -21.98
CA ALA A 199 13.95 -14.81 -23.10
C ALA A 199 13.82 -16.05 -24.01
N ALA A 200 13.56 -17.23 -23.43
CA ALA A 200 13.34 -18.47 -24.16
C ALA A 200 11.96 -18.56 -24.84
N LEU A 201 10.98 -17.75 -24.41
CA LEU A 201 9.64 -17.73 -24.98
C LEU A 201 9.55 -16.83 -26.24
N PRO A 202 8.75 -17.24 -27.25
CA PRO A 202 8.39 -16.36 -28.37
C PRO A 202 7.69 -15.09 -27.88
N GLU A 203 7.87 -13.98 -28.59
CA GLU A 203 7.35 -12.67 -28.19
C GLU A 203 5.85 -12.68 -27.86
N GLY A 204 5.05 -13.40 -28.67
CA GLY A 204 3.60 -13.55 -28.46
C GLY A 204 3.20 -14.32 -27.20
N GLU A 205 4.12 -15.07 -26.57
CA GLU A 205 3.84 -15.89 -25.39
C GLU A 205 4.26 -15.22 -24.07
N ARG A 206 5.17 -14.24 -24.14
CA ARG A 206 5.69 -13.51 -22.98
C ARG A 206 4.59 -12.79 -22.20
N HIS A 207 3.68 -12.13 -22.91
CA HIS A 207 2.53 -11.46 -22.29
C HIS A 207 1.61 -12.45 -21.57
N ARG A 208 1.35 -13.63 -22.17
CA ARG A 208 0.51 -14.67 -21.57
C ARG A 208 1.12 -15.21 -20.28
N HIS A 209 2.43 -15.41 -20.27
CA HIS A 209 3.17 -15.86 -19.09
C HIS A 209 3.11 -14.83 -17.95
N LEU A 210 3.35 -13.55 -18.25
CA LEU A 210 3.25 -12.48 -17.26
C LEU A 210 1.82 -12.26 -16.76
N LEU A 211 0.81 -12.42 -17.63
CA LEU A 211 -0.59 -12.39 -17.22
C LEU A 211 -0.91 -13.51 -16.23
N ALA A 212 -0.42 -14.73 -16.47
CA ALA A 212 -0.60 -15.84 -15.54
C ALA A 212 0.06 -15.54 -14.18
N LEU A 213 1.25 -14.96 -14.18
CA LEU A 213 1.95 -14.52 -12.97
C LEU A 213 1.15 -13.45 -12.20
N VAL A 214 0.72 -12.39 -12.86
CA VAL A 214 -0.08 -11.31 -12.24
C VAL A 214 -1.38 -11.87 -11.67
N ARG A 215 -2.07 -12.76 -12.38
CA ARG A 215 -3.29 -13.41 -11.90
C ARG A 215 -3.03 -14.28 -10.67
N THR A 216 -1.91 -14.99 -10.63
CA THR A 216 -1.50 -15.82 -9.50
C THR A 216 -1.24 -14.97 -8.26
N GLU A 217 -0.47 -13.88 -8.40
CA GLU A 217 -0.20 -12.98 -7.28
C GLU A 217 -1.47 -12.23 -6.83
N THR A 218 -2.35 -11.86 -7.76
CA THR A 218 -3.64 -11.24 -7.44
C THR A 218 -4.55 -12.21 -6.67
N ALA A 219 -4.62 -13.47 -7.10
CA ALA A 219 -5.37 -14.51 -6.39
C ALA A 219 -4.85 -14.75 -4.98
N ALA A 220 -3.52 -14.78 -4.80
CA ALA A 220 -2.90 -14.92 -3.50
C ALA A 220 -3.25 -13.76 -2.56
N VAL A 221 -3.26 -12.52 -3.06
CA VAL A 221 -3.66 -11.32 -2.28
C VAL A 221 -5.15 -11.34 -1.92
N LEU A 222 -6.00 -11.85 -2.83
CA LEU A 222 -7.44 -12.01 -2.60
C LEU A 222 -7.80 -13.24 -1.74
N GLY A 223 -6.81 -14.07 -1.37
CA GLY A 223 -7.04 -15.31 -0.62
C GLY A 223 -7.77 -16.39 -1.43
N HIS A 224 -7.63 -16.38 -2.76
CA HIS A 224 -8.12 -17.41 -3.66
C HIS A 224 -7.05 -18.50 -3.85
N ALA A 225 -7.45 -19.77 -3.74
CA ALA A 225 -6.56 -20.90 -4.01
C ALA A 225 -6.25 -21.09 -5.50
N ASP A 226 -7.05 -20.50 -6.39
CA ASP A 226 -6.94 -20.66 -7.84
C ASP A 226 -6.95 -19.31 -8.56
N ALA A 227 -5.95 -19.10 -9.43
CA ALA A 227 -5.79 -17.93 -10.27
C ALA A 227 -6.85 -17.82 -11.38
N SER A 228 -7.56 -18.92 -11.71
CA SER A 228 -8.64 -18.93 -12.70
C SER A 228 -9.79 -17.99 -12.33
N ARG A 229 -10.02 -17.77 -11.03
CA ARG A 229 -11.05 -16.87 -10.48
C ARG A 229 -10.76 -15.38 -10.70
N VAL A 230 -9.53 -15.03 -11.06
CA VAL A 230 -9.15 -13.65 -11.37
C VAL A 230 -9.37 -13.41 -12.86
N GLU A 231 -10.38 -12.62 -13.22
CA GLU A 231 -10.65 -12.28 -14.62
C GLU A 231 -9.58 -11.32 -15.18
N PRO A 232 -8.96 -11.60 -16.34
CA PRO A 232 -7.85 -10.81 -16.88
C PRO A 232 -8.13 -9.33 -17.14
N ASN A 233 -9.38 -9.01 -17.49
CA ASN A 233 -9.79 -7.66 -17.93
C ASN A 233 -10.71 -6.96 -16.94
N ARG A 234 -11.00 -7.60 -15.80
CA ARG A 234 -11.80 -6.99 -14.74
C ARG A 234 -10.93 -6.09 -13.88
N GLY A 235 -11.51 -4.96 -13.45
CA GLY A 235 -10.83 -4.02 -12.58
C GLY A 235 -10.39 -4.68 -11.26
N PHE A 236 -9.20 -4.37 -10.77
CA PHE A 236 -8.71 -4.86 -9.48
C PHE A 236 -9.69 -4.53 -8.34
N PHE A 237 -10.25 -3.32 -8.34
CA PHE A 237 -11.24 -2.90 -7.34
C PHE A 237 -12.56 -3.68 -7.45
N ASP A 238 -12.99 -4.01 -8.67
CA ASP A 238 -14.19 -4.83 -8.92
C ASP A 238 -13.99 -6.31 -8.56
N LEU A 239 -12.72 -6.75 -8.54
CA LEU A 239 -12.29 -8.06 -8.03
C LEU A 239 -12.16 -8.07 -6.50
N GLY A 240 -12.34 -6.92 -5.85
CA GLY A 240 -12.28 -6.79 -4.40
C GLY A 240 -10.92 -6.39 -3.84
N LEU A 241 -9.96 -5.97 -4.67
CA LEU A 241 -8.75 -5.32 -4.15
C LEU A 241 -9.13 -4.01 -3.48
N ASP A 242 -8.60 -3.81 -2.28
CA ASP A 242 -8.58 -2.50 -1.63
C ASP A 242 -7.21 -1.84 -1.81
N SER A 243 -7.06 -0.61 -1.29
CA SER A 243 -5.80 0.16 -1.37
C SER A 243 -4.62 -0.56 -0.72
N LEU A 244 -4.88 -1.44 0.25
CA LEU A 244 -3.86 -2.17 0.99
C LEU A 244 -3.39 -3.40 0.21
N MET A 245 -4.35 -4.15 -0.34
CA MET A 245 -4.12 -5.26 -1.26
C MET A 245 -3.38 -4.80 -2.52
N SER A 246 -3.63 -3.57 -2.99
CA SER A 246 -2.92 -2.98 -4.12
C SER A 246 -1.42 -2.81 -3.84
N VAL A 247 -1.05 -2.42 -2.62
CA VAL A 247 0.36 -2.29 -2.20
C VAL A 247 1.02 -3.65 -2.05
N GLU A 248 0.30 -4.65 -1.53
CA GLU A 248 0.80 -6.03 -1.43
C GLU A 248 1.01 -6.66 -2.81
N LEU A 249 0.04 -6.53 -3.71
CA LEU A 249 0.14 -6.97 -5.10
C LEU A 249 1.36 -6.35 -5.78
N ARG A 250 1.56 -5.03 -5.62
CA ARG A 250 2.75 -4.34 -6.11
C ARG A 250 4.03 -4.99 -5.58
N ARG A 251 4.15 -5.20 -4.27
CA ARG A 251 5.36 -5.80 -3.66
C ARG A 251 5.62 -7.21 -4.20
N ARG A 252 4.58 -8.02 -4.33
CA ARG A 252 4.67 -9.39 -4.87
C ARG A 252 5.15 -9.40 -6.32
N VAL A 253 4.55 -8.59 -7.17
CA VAL A 253 4.93 -8.47 -8.57
C VAL A 253 6.35 -7.90 -8.72
N GLN A 254 6.72 -6.88 -7.93
CA GLN A 254 8.09 -6.35 -7.89
C GLN A 254 9.11 -7.43 -7.52
N ARG A 255 8.81 -8.25 -6.51
CA ARG A 255 9.69 -9.36 -6.07
C ARG A 255 9.83 -10.44 -7.14
N ALA A 256 8.73 -10.80 -7.80
CA ALA A 256 8.74 -11.82 -8.83
C ALA A 256 9.47 -11.37 -10.12
N THR A 257 9.39 -10.06 -10.43
CA THR A 257 9.88 -9.52 -11.71
C THR A 257 11.21 -8.79 -11.61
N GLY A 258 11.61 -8.37 -10.41
CA GLY A 258 12.77 -7.50 -10.19
C GLY A 258 12.60 -6.07 -10.72
N ILE A 259 11.39 -5.68 -11.15
CA ILE A 259 11.12 -4.35 -11.71
C ILE A 259 10.58 -3.41 -10.63
N LYS A 260 11.10 -2.18 -10.58
CA LYS A 260 10.56 -1.12 -9.72
C LYS A 260 9.25 -0.59 -10.30
N LEU A 261 8.15 -0.88 -9.60
CA LEU A 261 6.80 -0.42 -9.95
C LEU A 261 6.34 0.77 -9.08
N PRO A 262 5.66 1.78 -9.64
CA PRO A 262 5.16 2.94 -8.90
C PRO A 262 4.05 2.56 -7.89
N ALA A 263 3.79 3.45 -6.92
CA ALA A 263 2.73 3.24 -5.91
C ALA A 263 1.31 3.32 -6.47
N THR A 264 1.13 4.05 -7.56
CA THR A 264 -0.13 4.28 -8.27
C THR A 264 -0.49 3.15 -9.24
N LEU A 265 0.29 2.06 -9.28
CA LEU A 265 0.21 1.00 -10.27
C LEU A 265 -1.19 0.40 -10.47
N ALA A 266 -1.92 0.11 -9.39
CA ALA A 266 -3.26 -0.47 -9.47
C ALA A 266 -4.33 0.54 -9.96
N PHE A 267 -4.02 1.84 -9.94
CA PHE A 267 -4.86 2.90 -10.49
C PHE A 267 -4.50 3.17 -11.96
N ASP A 268 -3.20 3.27 -12.26
CA ASP A 268 -2.69 3.53 -13.62
C ASP A 268 -2.91 2.34 -14.57
N HIS A 269 -2.93 1.13 -14.00
CA HIS A 269 -3.12 -0.14 -14.70
C HIS A 269 -4.18 -0.97 -13.98
N PRO A 270 -5.47 -0.66 -14.17
CA PRO A 270 -6.53 -1.15 -13.30
C PRO A 270 -6.90 -2.61 -13.51
N THR A 271 -6.30 -3.32 -14.46
CA THR A 271 -6.62 -4.74 -14.75
C THR A 271 -5.36 -5.62 -14.73
N PRO A 272 -5.49 -6.93 -14.45
CA PRO A 272 -4.38 -7.89 -14.55
C PRO A 272 -3.66 -7.84 -15.89
N SER A 273 -4.40 -7.71 -17.00
CA SER A 273 -3.82 -7.61 -18.35
C SER A 273 -3.04 -6.31 -18.56
N ALA A 274 -3.58 -5.17 -18.11
CA ALA A 274 -2.89 -3.88 -18.21
C ALA A 274 -1.58 -3.89 -17.39
N LEU A 275 -1.61 -4.49 -16.19
CA LEU A 275 -0.43 -4.63 -15.37
C LEU A 275 0.62 -5.56 -16.00
N ALA A 276 0.21 -6.70 -16.54
CA ALA A 276 1.11 -7.62 -17.23
C ALA A 276 1.82 -6.95 -18.43
N SER A 277 1.08 -6.14 -19.20
CA SER A 277 1.63 -5.36 -20.31
C SER A 277 2.65 -4.32 -19.84
N LYS A 278 2.37 -3.60 -18.75
CA LYS A 278 3.29 -2.62 -18.18
C LYS A 278 4.59 -3.26 -17.68
N VAL A 279 4.47 -4.39 -16.99
CA VAL A 279 5.62 -5.16 -16.50
C VAL A 279 6.46 -5.66 -17.67
N LEU A 280 5.84 -6.19 -18.73
CA LEU A 280 6.56 -6.63 -19.92
C LEU A 280 7.35 -5.48 -20.57
N ALA A 281 6.71 -4.33 -20.77
CA ALA A 281 7.36 -3.14 -21.31
C ALA A 281 8.53 -2.68 -20.43
N ALA A 282 8.37 -2.72 -19.10
CA ALA A 282 9.42 -2.35 -18.17
C ALA A 282 10.58 -3.35 -18.15
N ILE A 283 10.33 -4.66 -18.31
CA ILE A 283 11.38 -5.68 -18.45
C ILE A 283 12.17 -5.44 -19.74
N VAL A 284 11.48 -5.22 -20.87
CA VAL A 284 12.13 -4.93 -22.15
C VAL A 284 12.99 -3.67 -22.07
N LEU A 285 12.50 -2.61 -21.42
CA LEU A 285 13.26 -1.37 -21.22
C LEU A 285 14.42 -1.53 -20.22
N HIS A 286 14.26 -2.36 -19.20
CA HIS A 286 15.29 -2.63 -18.19
C HIS A 286 16.41 -3.54 -18.74
N ASP A 287 16.06 -4.51 -19.58
CA ASP A 287 17.03 -5.31 -20.32
C ASP A 287 17.68 -4.49 -21.46
N ALA A 288 17.05 -3.37 -21.86
CA ALA A 288 17.61 -2.38 -22.79
C ALA A 288 18.47 -1.30 -22.10
N THR A 289 18.67 -1.33 -20.76
CA THR A 289 19.65 -0.44 -20.11
C THR A 289 21.08 -1.00 -20.28
N PRO A 290 22.07 -0.13 -20.56
CA PRO A 290 23.24 -0.47 -21.37
C PRO A 290 24.30 -1.23 -20.57
N SER A 291 24.49 -2.51 -20.89
CA SER A 291 25.71 -3.25 -20.51
C SER A 291 26.86 -3.01 -21.50
N ALA A 292 26.76 -2.03 -22.39
CA ALA A 292 27.86 -1.57 -23.21
C ALA A 292 28.26 -0.17 -22.74
N SER A 293 29.54 0.00 -22.41
CA SER A 293 30.08 1.35 -22.28
C SER A 293 29.76 2.14 -23.56
N PRO A 294 29.67 3.49 -23.51
CA PRO A 294 29.49 4.29 -24.73
C PRO A 294 30.50 3.91 -25.84
N ALA A 295 31.69 3.43 -25.48
CA ALA A 295 32.68 2.90 -26.40
C ALA A 295 32.31 1.53 -27.02
N ALA A 296 31.69 0.62 -26.25
CA ALA A 296 31.21 -0.65 -26.76
C ALA A 296 29.96 -0.49 -27.64
N GLU A 297 29.09 0.48 -27.32
CA GLU A 297 27.95 0.84 -28.16
C GLU A 297 28.45 1.45 -29.49
N LEU A 298 29.47 2.33 -29.42
CA LEU A 298 30.15 2.86 -30.61
C LEU A 298 30.76 1.74 -31.45
N ALA A 299 31.47 0.80 -30.83
CA ALA A 299 32.10 -0.32 -31.53
C ALA A 299 31.06 -1.26 -32.19
N ARG A 300 29.89 -1.45 -31.56
CA ARG A 300 28.78 -2.22 -32.12
C ARG A 300 28.13 -1.51 -33.31
N LEU A 301 27.93 -0.18 -33.19
CA LEU A 301 27.50 0.67 -34.29
C LEU A 301 28.52 0.66 -35.43
N GLU A 302 29.81 0.76 -35.13
CA GLU A 302 30.91 0.71 -36.11
C GLU A 302 30.97 -0.64 -36.84
N GLY A 303 30.74 -1.76 -36.13
CA GLY A 303 30.62 -3.08 -36.73
C GLY A 303 29.39 -3.24 -37.63
N THR A 304 28.25 -2.69 -37.21
CA THR A 304 27.00 -2.72 -38.00
C THR A 304 27.11 -1.82 -39.24
N LEU A 305 27.71 -0.64 -39.07
CA LEU A 305 27.99 0.31 -40.15
C LEU A 305 28.99 -0.26 -41.15
N SER A 306 30.04 -0.96 -40.69
CA SER A 306 31.01 -1.64 -41.55
C SER A 306 30.37 -2.71 -42.43
N ALA A 307 29.37 -3.44 -41.92
CA ALA A 307 28.62 -4.42 -42.71
C ALA A 307 27.69 -3.78 -43.75
N ILE A 308 27.18 -2.58 -43.49
CA ILE A 308 26.33 -1.79 -44.41
C ILE A 308 27.18 -1.00 -45.42
N TYR A 309 28.43 -0.67 -45.09
CA TYR A 309 29.36 0.16 -45.88
C TYR A 309 29.93 -0.50 -47.15
N ALA A 310 29.49 -1.70 -47.50
CA ALA A 310 29.84 -2.35 -48.76
C ALA A 310 29.13 -1.72 -49.98
N ASP A 311 28.06 -0.94 -49.76
CA ASP A 311 27.33 -0.21 -50.78
C ASP A 311 27.76 1.27 -50.81
N GLU A 312 28.27 1.71 -51.96
CA GLU A 312 28.87 3.04 -52.15
C GLU A 312 27.84 4.18 -52.09
N ALA A 313 26.59 3.95 -52.50
CA ALA A 313 25.54 4.98 -52.50
C ALA A 313 24.95 5.22 -51.09
N LEU A 314 24.80 4.15 -50.30
CA LEU A 314 24.37 4.22 -48.89
C LEU A 314 25.44 4.85 -47.99
N ARG A 315 26.72 4.68 -48.36
CA ARG A 315 27.87 5.25 -47.65
C ARG A 315 27.81 6.77 -47.57
N ASP A 316 27.55 7.42 -48.70
CA ASP A 316 27.61 8.87 -48.82
C ASP A 316 26.43 9.57 -48.13
N ASP A 317 25.21 9.04 -48.29
CA ASP A 317 24.01 9.56 -47.60
C ASP A 317 24.13 9.44 -46.07
N LEU A 318 24.61 8.30 -45.58
CA LEU A 318 24.75 8.06 -44.14
C LEU A 318 25.85 8.95 -43.52
N THR A 319 26.96 9.14 -44.24
CA THR A 319 28.04 10.05 -43.83
C THR A 319 27.55 11.48 -43.73
N ALA A 320 26.80 11.96 -44.72
CA ALA A 320 26.25 13.31 -44.74
C ALA A 320 25.29 13.54 -43.56
N ARG A 321 24.40 12.56 -43.27
CA ARG A 321 23.44 12.65 -42.16
C ARG A 321 24.11 12.62 -40.79
N LEU A 322 25.15 11.79 -40.61
CA LEU A 322 25.89 11.73 -39.35
C LEU A 322 26.66 13.03 -39.07
N ARG A 323 27.29 13.63 -40.10
CA ARG A 323 27.92 14.96 -39.96
C ARG A 323 26.89 16.03 -39.60
N ALA A 324 25.77 16.10 -40.31
CA ALA A 324 24.71 17.06 -40.01
C ALA A 324 24.14 16.90 -38.59
N PHE A 325 24.04 15.66 -38.09
CA PHE A 325 23.61 15.38 -36.72
C PHE A 325 24.63 15.87 -35.69
N LEU A 326 25.93 15.62 -35.92
CA LEU A 326 27.01 16.06 -35.02
C LEU A 326 27.14 17.58 -34.99
N ASP A 327 27.05 18.24 -36.15
CA ASP A 327 27.14 19.70 -36.24
C ASP A 327 25.98 20.40 -35.50
N ARG A 328 24.75 19.87 -35.62
CA ARG A 328 23.59 20.38 -34.86
C ARG A 328 23.76 20.32 -33.34
N ARG A 329 24.57 19.39 -32.84
CA ARG A 329 24.85 19.25 -31.40
C ARG A 329 26.07 20.02 -30.96
N ALA A 330 27.09 20.17 -31.81
CA ALA A 330 28.27 20.99 -31.52
C ALA A 330 27.90 22.47 -31.27
N VAL A 331 26.94 23.00 -32.03
CA VAL A 331 26.38 24.37 -31.83
C VAL A 331 25.71 24.54 -30.46
N ARG A 332 25.30 23.44 -29.80
CA ARG A 332 24.62 23.47 -28.50
C ARG A 332 25.59 23.42 -27.30
N THR A 333 26.89 23.25 -27.55
CA THR A 333 27.94 23.08 -26.53
C THR A 333 28.86 24.29 -26.34
N GLU A 334 28.63 25.40 -27.05
CA GLU A 334 29.21 26.69 -26.64
C GLU A 334 28.50 27.16 -25.36
N ARG A 335 29.16 26.93 -24.23
CA ARG A 335 28.74 27.41 -22.91
C ARG A 335 28.89 28.94 -22.91
N PRO A 336 27.86 29.74 -22.56
CA PRO A 336 28.02 31.19 -22.46
C PRO A 336 29.12 31.49 -21.43
N ASP A 337 29.94 32.51 -21.70
CA ASP A 337 31.00 32.96 -20.81
C ASP A 337 30.42 33.45 -19.47
N ASP A 338 30.41 32.58 -18.46
CA ASP A 338 29.89 32.85 -17.11
C ASP A 338 30.72 33.93 -16.37
N SER A 339 31.90 34.32 -16.89
CA SER A 339 32.73 35.37 -16.27
C SER A 339 32.11 36.76 -16.39
N ALA A 340 31.49 37.08 -17.54
CA ALA A 340 30.82 38.35 -17.79
C ALA A 340 29.52 38.51 -16.98
N PHE A 341 28.89 37.41 -16.58
CA PHE A 341 27.65 37.41 -15.78
C PHE A 341 27.94 37.60 -14.29
N ALA A 342 29.02 36.99 -13.79
CA ALA A 342 29.46 37.15 -12.40
C ALA A 342 29.90 38.59 -12.09
N GLU A 343 30.56 39.26 -13.05
CA GLU A 343 31.02 40.65 -12.89
C GLU A 343 29.85 41.66 -12.90
N LYS A 344 28.80 41.39 -13.68
CA LYS A 344 27.55 42.19 -13.68
C LYS A 344 26.70 42.00 -12.42
N LEU A 345 26.76 40.83 -11.78
CA LEU A 345 26.02 40.56 -10.54
C LEU A 345 26.60 41.27 -9.31
N GLY A 346 27.91 41.57 -9.31
CA GLY A 346 28.58 42.26 -8.20
C GLY A 346 28.34 43.77 -8.13
N SER A 347 27.84 44.39 -9.20
CA SER A 347 27.66 45.85 -9.32
C SER A 347 26.21 46.30 -9.57
N ALA A 348 25.27 45.37 -9.75
CA ALA A 348 23.87 45.67 -10.05
C ALA A 348 23.08 46.09 -8.81
N SER A 349 22.19 47.08 -8.99
CA SER A 349 21.23 47.49 -7.95
C SER A 349 20.09 46.46 -7.81
N ALA A 350 19.40 46.47 -6.66
CA ALA A 350 18.34 45.50 -6.37
C ALA A 350 17.21 45.47 -7.43
N ASP A 351 16.90 46.61 -8.04
CA ASP A 351 15.88 46.73 -9.09
C ASP A 351 16.35 46.19 -10.46
N GLU A 352 17.66 46.08 -10.68
CA GLU A 352 18.24 45.48 -11.89
C GLU A 352 18.31 43.96 -11.78
N LEU A 353 18.56 43.44 -10.58
CA LEU A 353 18.51 41.99 -10.30
C LEU A 353 17.11 41.40 -10.50
N ILE A 354 16.06 42.14 -10.11
CA ILE A 354 14.66 41.70 -10.29
C ILE A 354 14.29 41.63 -11.78
N ARG A 355 14.71 42.62 -12.60
CA ARG A 355 14.48 42.60 -14.05
C ARG A 355 15.22 41.46 -14.78
N LEU A 356 16.40 41.09 -14.30
CA LEU A 356 17.20 40.01 -14.88
C LEU A 356 16.58 38.62 -14.63
N ILE A 357 15.91 38.46 -13.48
CA ILE A 357 15.21 37.23 -13.09
C ILE A 357 13.91 37.07 -13.91
N ASP A 358 13.14 38.15 -14.11
CA ASP A 358 11.93 38.12 -14.94
C ASP A 358 12.23 37.80 -16.41
N GLN A 359 13.33 38.33 -16.96
CA GLN A 359 13.72 38.05 -18.34
C GLN A 359 14.11 36.57 -18.57
N LYS A 360 14.64 35.88 -17.55
CA LYS A 360 15.01 34.47 -17.61
C LYS A 360 13.87 33.50 -17.28
N LEU A 361 12.88 33.94 -16.50
CA LEU A 361 11.69 33.15 -16.16
C LEU A 361 10.56 33.30 -17.20
N GLY A 362 10.45 34.47 -17.85
CA GLY A 362 9.47 34.71 -18.92
C GLY A 362 9.65 33.82 -20.14
N ASP A 363 10.89 33.47 -20.50
CA ASP A 363 11.18 32.54 -21.62
C ASP A 363 10.84 31.07 -21.31
N ARG A 364 10.44 30.75 -20.07
CA ARG A 364 10.19 29.36 -19.62
C ARG A 364 8.72 29.03 -19.32
N ILE A 365 7.81 29.99 -19.42
CA ILE A 365 6.39 29.75 -19.16
C ILE A 365 5.55 30.25 -20.35
N ASP A 366 5.28 29.35 -21.28
CA ASP A 366 4.24 29.51 -22.29
C ASP A 366 2.90 29.13 -21.63
N VAL A 367 2.07 30.13 -21.28
CA VAL A 367 0.82 29.95 -20.51
C VAL A 367 -0.38 29.68 -21.44
N ASP A 368 -0.24 29.71 -22.77
CA ASP A 368 -1.36 29.55 -23.71
C ASP A 368 -1.62 28.10 -24.16
N ARG A 369 -1.31 27.12 -23.30
CA ARG A 369 -1.65 25.72 -23.58
C ARG A 369 -2.19 24.97 -22.38
N TYR A 370 -3.36 25.40 -21.90
CA TYR A 370 -4.36 24.52 -21.28
C TYR A 370 -5.77 24.95 -21.64
#